data_AF-A0A4Q8TH21-F1
#
_entry.id   AF-A0A4Q8TH21-F1
#
_cell.length_a   1.000
_cell.length_b   1.000
_cell.length_c   1.000
_cell.angle_alpha   90.00
_cell.angle_beta   90.00
_cell.angle_gamma   90.00
#
_symmetry.space_group_name_H-M   'P 1'
#
loop_
_entity.id
_entity.type
_entity.pdbx_description
1 polymer ?
#
loop_
_entity_poly.entity_id
_entity_poly.type
_entity_poly.pdbx_seq_one_letter_code
_entity_poly.pdbx_strand_id
1 'polypeptide(L)'
;MNQTARSERATLKRRAFSWVWRFAVLAIILGLLSTIIFRASVIDLFHIDSNSMQSTLNPGQSIAVDRRAYKDTDPQRGDVIVFDGRGSFLPYAKASFADDLLGALSLTGTGSKYVKRVIGIGGDTIECKGTPCQLTVNGQPLEEPYVFDGDAPSEQSFSVKVPEGRLWVMGDHRSASKDSRSLLGASGGGMISVERVTGKATNIVWPLDQKSQIQ
;
A
#
# COMPACT_ATOMS: atom_id res chain seq x y z
N MET A 1 -63.93 23.00 -29.26
CA MET A 1 -63.06 22.71 -28.10
C MET A 1 -61.84 21.95 -28.60
N ASN A 2 -60.72 22.65 -28.80
CA ASN A 2 -59.69 22.32 -29.80
C ASN A 2 -58.79 21.11 -29.45
N GLN A 3 -58.71 20.15 -30.38
CA GLN A 3 -57.82 18.99 -30.33
C GLN A 3 -56.33 19.35 -30.44
N THR A 4 -56.01 20.49 -31.08
CA THR A 4 -54.65 21.03 -31.26
C THR A 4 -53.99 21.46 -29.94
N ALA A 5 -54.73 22.08 -29.03
CA ALA A 5 -54.18 22.44 -27.71
C ALA A 5 -53.88 21.20 -26.83
N ARG A 6 -54.54 20.07 -27.11
CA ARG A 6 -54.36 18.80 -26.40
C ARG A 6 -53.12 18.04 -26.90
N SER A 7 -52.83 18.11 -28.21
CA SER A 7 -51.63 17.50 -28.81
C SER A 7 -50.35 18.26 -28.48
N GLU A 8 -50.37 19.59 -28.45
CA GLU A 8 -49.23 20.42 -28.02
C GLU A 8 -48.90 20.21 -26.53
N ARG A 9 -49.91 20.14 -25.65
CA ARG A 9 -49.70 19.84 -24.22
C ARG A 9 -49.16 18.42 -24.00
N ALA A 10 -49.56 17.44 -24.82
CA ALA A 10 -49.06 16.07 -24.74
C ALA A 10 -47.60 15.95 -25.22
N THR A 11 -47.21 16.68 -26.27
CA THR A 11 -45.84 16.70 -26.79
C THR A 11 -44.88 17.44 -25.85
N LEU A 12 -45.30 18.56 -25.26
CA LEU A 12 -44.54 19.26 -24.22
C LEU A 12 -44.36 18.39 -22.96
N LYS A 13 -45.41 17.69 -22.50
CA LYS A 13 -45.30 16.74 -21.37
C LYS A 13 -44.34 15.58 -21.68
N ARG A 14 -44.37 15.00 -22.88
CA ARG A 14 -43.42 13.94 -23.30
C ARG A 14 -41.97 14.43 -23.40
N ARG A 15 -41.75 15.65 -23.93
CA ARG A 15 -40.40 16.26 -23.97
C ARG A 15 -39.87 16.60 -22.57
N ALA A 16 -40.70 17.18 -21.71
CA ALA A 16 -40.34 17.48 -20.32
C ALA A 16 -40.05 16.19 -19.52
N PHE A 17 -40.86 15.15 -19.69
CA PHE A 17 -40.63 13.84 -19.05
C PHE A 17 -39.33 13.18 -19.55
N SER A 18 -39.03 13.26 -20.85
CA SER A 18 -37.77 12.77 -21.42
C SER A 18 -36.55 13.54 -20.91
N TRP A 19 -36.67 14.85 -20.70
CA TRP A 19 -35.62 15.67 -20.08
C TRP A 19 -35.41 15.29 -18.62
N VAL A 20 -36.48 15.25 -17.81
CA VAL A 20 -36.41 14.86 -16.39
C VAL A 20 -35.81 13.45 -16.23
N TRP A 21 -36.20 12.49 -17.06
CA TRP A 21 -35.63 11.14 -17.04
C TRP A 21 -34.14 11.13 -17.40
N ARG A 22 -33.71 11.93 -18.39
CA ARG A 22 -32.28 12.06 -18.75
C ARG A 22 -31.46 12.65 -17.61
N PHE A 23 -31.97 13.68 -16.92
CA PHE A 23 -31.30 14.24 -15.74
C PHE A 23 -31.27 13.25 -14.57
N ALA A 24 -32.35 12.50 -14.34
CA ALA A 24 -32.40 11.48 -13.31
C ALA A 24 -31.38 10.35 -13.57
N VAL A 25 -31.31 9.85 -14.80
CA VAL A 25 -30.31 8.84 -15.19
C VAL A 25 -28.88 9.39 -15.09
N LEU A 26 -28.63 10.62 -15.53
CA LEU A 26 -27.33 11.27 -15.40
C LEU A 26 -26.90 11.40 -13.93
N ALA A 27 -27.80 11.81 -13.04
CA ALA A 27 -27.53 11.95 -11.61
C ALA A 27 -27.20 10.59 -10.96
N ILE A 28 -27.90 9.52 -11.35
CA ILE A 28 -27.61 8.16 -10.89
C ILE A 28 -26.22 7.72 -11.36
N ILE A 29 -25.88 7.94 -12.64
CA ILE A 29 -24.56 7.61 -13.18
C ILE A 29 -23.45 8.38 -12.45
N LEU A 30 -23.62 9.68 -12.24
CA LEU A 30 -22.68 10.51 -11.48
C LEU A 30 -22.52 10.04 -10.03
N GLY A 31 -23.61 9.64 -9.36
CA GLY A 31 -23.57 9.09 -8.00
C GLY A 31 -22.83 7.75 -7.93
N LEU A 32 -23.07 6.85 -8.89
CA LEU A 32 -22.37 5.57 -8.99
C LEU A 32 -20.87 5.79 -9.29
N LEU A 33 -20.54 6.67 -10.24
CA LEU A 33 -19.16 7.04 -10.56
C LEU A 33 -18.45 7.65 -9.36
N SER A 34 -19.09 8.60 -8.66
CA SER A 34 -18.53 9.21 -7.45
C SER A 34 -18.24 8.17 -6.37
N THR A 35 -19.14 7.19 -6.17
CA THR A 35 -18.94 6.11 -5.20
C THR A 35 -17.78 5.20 -5.60
N ILE A 36 -17.67 4.85 -6.89
CA ILE A 36 -16.57 4.03 -7.42
C ILE A 36 -15.23 4.77 -7.25
N ILE A 37 -15.17 6.05 -7.61
CA ILE A 37 -13.96 6.88 -7.48
C ILE A 37 -13.58 7.02 -6.00
N PHE A 38 -14.55 7.28 -5.12
CA PHE A 38 -14.31 7.40 -3.69
C PHE A 38 -13.78 6.10 -3.10
N ARG A 39 -14.37 4.94 -3.47
CA ARG A 39 -13.86 3.64 -3.03
C ARG A 39 -12.47 3.34 -3.57
N ALA A 40 -12.23 3.60 -4.85
CA ALA A 40 -10.94 3.40 -5.49
C ALA A 40 -9.83 4.31 -4.91
N SER A 41 -10.19 5.45 -4.32
CA SER A 41 -9.21 6.40 -3.78
C SER A 41 -8.72 6.05 -2.36
N VAL A 42 -9.35 5.09 -1.69
CA VAL A 42 -9.15 4.88 -0.25
C VAL A 42 -8.45 3.56 0.06
N ILE A 43 -8.84 2.47 -0.62
CA ILE A 43 -8.31 1.13 -0.36
C ILE A 43 -7.80 0.54 -1.66
N ASP A 44 -6.53 0.17 -1.68
CA ASP A 44 -5.95 -0.62 -2.76
C ASP A 44 -5.91 -2.10 -2.38
N LEU A 45 -6.10 -2.97 -3.37
CA LEU A 45 -5.94 -4.41 -3.22
C LEU A 45 -4.66 -4.86 -3.91
N PHE A 46 -3.75 -5.46 -3.15
CA PHE A 46 -2.48 -5.99 -3.67
C PHE A 46 -2.42 -7.50 -3.53
N HIS A 47 -2.00 -8.18 -4.59
CA HIS A 47 -1.72 -9.62 -4.57
C HIS A 47 -0.27 -9.86 -4.09
N ILE A 48 -0.07 -10.87 -3.23
CA ILE A 48 1.22 -11.23 -2.66
C ILE A 48 1.79 -12.43 -3.40
N ASP A 49 2.88 -12.21 -4.14
CA ASP A 49 3.59 -13.27 -4.87
C ASP A 49 4.87 -13.75 -4.16
N SER A 50 5.30 -13.07 -3.10
CA SER A 50 6.62 -13.26 -2.46
C SER A 50 6.53 -13.90 -1.08
N ASN A 51 7.52 -14.74 -0.75
CA ASN A 51 7.68 -15.38 0.56
C ASN A 51 8.25 -14.46 1.65
N SER A 52 8.73 -13.26 1.28
CA SER A 52 9.54 -12.41 2.18
C SER A 52 8.82 -11.88 3.43
N MET A 53 7.49 -12.03 3.49
CA MET A 53 6.65 -11.62 4.62
C MET A 53 5.99 -12.80 5.33
N GLN A 54 6.37 -14.05 5.03
CA GLN A 54 5.87 -15.20 5.81
C GLN A 54 6.34 -15.11 7.27
N SER A 55 5.58 -15.57 8.26
CA SER A 55 4.23 -16.18 8.16
C SER A 55 3.09 -15.14 8.18
N THR A 56 3.41 -13.84 8.31
CA THR A 56 2.43 -12.76 8.36
C THR A 56 1.63 -12.64 7.07
N LEU A 57 2.30 -12.73 5.92
CA LEU A 57 1.69 -12.75 4.59
C LEU A 57 2.25 -13.92 3.78
N ASN A 58 1.35 -14.78 3.32
CA ASN A 58 1.68 -15.95 2.51
C ASN A 58 1.43 -15.66 1.01
N PRO A 59 2.22 -16.25 0.11
CA PRO A 59 1.96 -16.17 -1.33
C PRO A 59 0.54 -16.61 -1.69
N GLY A 60 -0.04 -15.95 -2.67
CA GLY A 60 -1.41 -16.17 -3.12
C GLY A 60 -2.47 -15.39 -2.31
N GLN A 61 -2.09 -14.75 -1.20
CA GLN A 61 -2.98 -13.87 -0.46
C GLN A 61 -3.13 -12.52 -1.16
N SER A 62 -4.29 -11.88 -0.98
CA SER A 62 -4.48 -10.48 -1.36
C SER A 62 -4.78 -9.64 -0.13
N ILE A 63 -4.11 -8.51 -0.03
CA ILE A 63 -4.19 -7.59 1.11
C ILE A 63 -4.91 -6.30 0.74
N ALA A 64 -5.61 -5.73 1.71
CA ALA A 64 -6.12 -4.37 1.65
C ALA A 64 -5.09 -3.40 2.23
N VAL A 65 -4.88 -2.30 1.52
CA VAL A 65 -3.94 -1.25 1.87
C VAL A 65 -4.68 0.07 2.02
N ASP A 66 -4.59 0.70 3.19
CA ASP A 66 -5.14 2.02 3.44
C ASP A 66 -4.12 3.09 3.02
N ARG A 67 -4.45 3.81 1.94
CA ARG A 67 -3.61 4.88 1.40
C ARG A 67 -3.62 6.15 2.26
N ARG A 68 -4.63 6.31 3.13
CA ARG A 68 -4.80 7.52 3.95
C ARG A 68 -4.13 7.40 5.31
N ALA A 69 -3.70 6.19 5.68
CA ALA A 69 -3.08 5.91 6.97
C ALA A 69 -1.95 6.89 7.30
N TYR A 70 -1.23 7.38 6.27
CA TYR A 70 -0.08 8.27 6.45
C TYR A 70 -0.26 9.68 5.89
N LYS A 71 -1.51 10.16 5.76
CA LYS A 71 -1.77 11.52 5.28
C LYS A 71 -1.46 12.57 6.35
N ASP A 72 -1.84 12.28 7.60
CA ASP A 72 -1.74 13.18 8.74
C ASP A 72 -0.84 12.59 9.86
N THR A 73 -0.25 11.41 9.63
CA THR A 73 0.56 10.67 10.61
C THR A 73 1.69 9.95 9.91
N ASP A 74 2.88 9.88 10.51
CA ASP A 74 3.98 9.14 9.91
C ASP A 74 3.89 7.63 10.20
N PRO A 75 4.47 6.78 9.34
CA PRO A 75 4.62 5.35 9.62
C PRO A 75 5.29 5.09 10.97
N GLN A 76 4.76 4.13 11.71
CA GLN A 76 5.25 3.75 13.03
C GLN A 76 6.03 2.44 12.97
N ARG A 77 6.86 2.19 13.99
CA ARG A 77 7.53 0.89 14.14
C ARG A 77 6.48 -0.22 14.26
N GLY A 78 6.74 -1.35 13.61
CA GLY A 78 5.83 -2.48 13.53
C GLY A 78 4.84 -2.41 12.36
N ASP A 79 4.61 -1.24 11.74
CA ASP A 79 3.68 -1.15 10.63
C ASP A 79 4.13 -2.00 9.43
N VAL A 80 3.22 -2.78 8.87
CA VAL A 80 3.41 -3.43 7.57
C VAL A 80 2.97 -2.46 6.48
N ILE A 81 3.91 -2.07 5.62
CA ILE A 81 3.69 -1.04 4.60
C ILE A 81 3.91 -1.56 3.20
N VAL A 82 3.13 -1.00 2.27
CA VAL A 82 3.39 -1.13 0.84
C VAL A 82 4.04 0.14 0.35
N PHE A 83 5.14 0.03 -0.36
CA PHE A 83 5.89 1.19 -0.85
C PHE A 83 6.48 0.93 -2.24
N ASP A 84 6.87 2.00 -2.91
CA ASP A 84 7.52 1.94 -4.21
C ASP A 84 9.05 1.86 -4.07
N GLY A 85 9.64 0.76 -4.54
CA GLY A 85 11.06 0.49 -4.44
C GLY A 85 11.97 1.26 -5.41
N ARG A 86 11.45 2.04 -6.37
CA ARG A 86 12.31 2.83 -7.28
C ARG A 86 13.12 3.87 -6.52
N GLY A 87 14.41 3.99 -6.83
CA GLY A 87 15.35 4.84 -6.10
C GLY A 87 15.84 4.26 -4.76
N SER A 88 15.42 3.04 -4.40
CA SER A 88 15.94 2.31 -3.22
C SER A 88 16.31 0.87 -3.58
N PHE A 89 15.34 0.05 -3.98
CA PHE A 89 15.53 -1.34 -4.43
C PHE A 89 15.70 -1.49 -5.95
N LEU A 90 15.18 -0.53 -6.71
CA LEU A 90 15.25 -0.48 -8.18
C LEU A 90 15.88 0.83 -8.63
N PRO A 91 16.50 0.89 -9.83
CA PRO A 91 16.95 2.15 -10.42
C PRO A 91 15.84 3.20 -10.44
N TYR A 92 16.20 4.47 -10.25
CA TYR A 92 15.22 5.55 -10.29
C TYR A 92 14.67 5.70 -11.72
N ALA A 93 13.35 5.65 -11.84
CA ALA A 93 12.63 5.98 -13.06
C ALA A 93 11.46 6.90 -12.69
N LYS A 94 11.30 8.02 -13.38
CA LYS A 94 10.12 8.88 -13.22
C LYS A 94 8.88 8.07 -13.64
N ALA A 95 7.91 7.98 -12.75
CA ALA A 95 6.59 7.46 -13.10
C ALA A 95 5.98 8.37 -14.17
N SER A 96 5.46 7.80 -15.26
CA SER A 96 4.66 8.56 -16.20
C SER A 96 3.23 8.71 -15.66
N PHE A 97 2.53 9.77 -16.05
CA PHE A 97 1.11 9.94 -15.69
C PHE A 97 0.24 8.76 -16.15
N ALA A 98 0.62 8.11 -17.26
CA ALA A 98 -0.06 6.92 -17.74
C ALA A 98 0.12 5.73 -16.77
N ASP A 99 1.31 5.56 -16.20
CA ASP A 99 1.57 4.49 -15.20
C ASP A 99 0.76 4.72 -13.92
N ASP A 100 0.62 5.97 -13.47
CA ASP A 100 -0.20 6.31 -12.29
C ASP A 100 -1.69 6.04 -12.54
N LEU A 101 -2.21 6.41 -13.72
CA LEU A 101 -3.61 6.16 -14.08
C LEU A 101 -3.89 4.66 -14.22
N LEU A 102 -2.98 3.91 -14.85
CA LEU A 102 -3.13 2.46 -15.01
C LEU A 102 -2.94 1.73 -13.68
N GLY A 103 -2.04 2.19 -12.82
CA GLY A 103 -1.85 1.69 -11.46
C GLY A 103 -3.08 1.91 -10.59
N ALA A 104 -3.72 3.08 -10.68
CA ALA A 104 -4.98 3.37 -9.99
C ALA A 104 -6.15 2.48 -10.46
N LEU A 105 -6.05 1.91 -11.67
CA LEU A 105 -7.02 0.96 -12.21
C LEU A 105 -6.56 -0.51 -12.02
N SER A 106 -5.45 -0.75 -11.30
CA SER A 106 -4.82 -2.06 -11.14
C SER A 106 -4.51 -2.80 -12.45
N LEU A 107 -4.24 -2.06 -13.54
CA LEU A 107 -3.99 -2.62 -14.88
C LEU A 107 -2.50 -2.81 -15.20
N THR A 108 -1.60 -2.16 -14.48
CA THR A 108 -0.16 -2.39 -14.57
C THR A 108 0.32 -3.21 -13.37
N GLY A 109 1.07 -4.27 -13.65
CA GLY A 109 1.65 -5.15 -12.63
C GLY A 109 2.48 -4.40 -11.59
N THR A 110 2.47 -4.91 -10.37
CA THR A 110 3.11 -4.42 -9.14
C THR A 110 4.64 -4.44 -9.16
N GLY A 111 5.30 -4.47 -10.32
CA GLY A 111 6.74 -4.77 -10.45
C GLY A 111 7.71 -3.81 -9.74
N SER A 112 7.20 -2.69 -9.19
CA SER A 112 7.96 -1.76 -8.35
C SER A 112 7.45 -1.64 -6.91
N LYS A 113 6.39 -2.36 -6.54
CA LYS A 113 5.76 -2.30 -5.21
C LYS A 113 6.27 -3.43 -4.34
N TYR A 114 6.63 -3.09 -3.11
CA TYR A 114 7.16 -4.02 -2.12
C TYR A 114 6.35 -3.91 -0.83
N VAL A 115 6.22 -5.04 -0.12
CA VAL A 115 5.61 -5.10 1.20
C VAL A 115 6.67 -5.51 2.21
N LYS A 116 6.86 -4.70 3.25
CA LYS A 116 7.83 -4.91 4.34
C LYS A 116 7.31 -4.34 5.65
N ARG A 117 7.87 -4.78 6.77
CA ARG A 117 7.60 -4.21 8.10
C ARG A 117 8.58 -3.07 8.41
N VAL A 118 8.08 -1.99 8.98
CA VAL A 118 8.88 -0.88 9.50
C VAL A 118 9.53 -1.32 10.81
N ILE A 119 10.86 -1.37 10.83
CA ILE A 119 11.65 -1.70 12.03
C ILE A 119 12.17 -0.42 12.69
N GLY A 120 12.51 0.59 11.89
CA GLY A 120 12.99 1.89 12.37
C GLY A 120 12.39 3.06 11.61
N ILE A 121 12.15 4.14 12.32
CA ILE A 121 11.66 5.43 11.81
C ILE A 121 12.72 6.51 11.96
N GLY A 122 12.46 7.71 11.47
CA GLY A 122 13.37 8.86 11.58
C GLY A 122 13.90 9.05 13.01
N GLY A 123 15.23 9.23 13.11
CA GLY A 123 15.94 9.39 14.38
C GLY A 123 16.44 8.09 15.00
N ASP A 124 15.91 6.94 14.61
CA ASP A 124 16.27 5.66 15.21
C ASP A 124 17.68 5.20 14.89
N THR A 125 18.29 4.51 15.83
CA THR A 125 19.49 3.71 15.61
C THR A 125 19.12 2.23 15.68
N ILE A 126 19.27 1.51 14.56
CA ILE A 126 18.98 0.09 14.47
C ILE A 126 20.31 -0.66 14.40
N GLU A 127 20.50 -1.61 15.32
CA GLU A 127 21.76 -2.35 15.40
C GLU A 127 21.54 -3.85 15.48
N CYS A 128 22.42 -4.56 14.79
CA CYS A 128 22.67 -5.98 14.89
C CYS A 128 24.15 -6.17 15.20
N LYS A 129 24.49 -6.50 16.44
CA LYS A 129 25.86 -6.74 16.89
C LYS A 129 26.08 -8.25 17.01
N GLY A 130 26.76 -8.86 16.05
CA GLY A 130 27.00 -10.31 15.97
C GLY A 130 26.20 -11.00 14.84
N THR A 131 26.41 -12.31 14.71
CA THR A 131 25.77 -13.14 13.68
C THR A 131 25.58 -14.57 14.21
N PRO A 132 24.33 -15.05 14.44
CA PRO A 132 23.09 -14.26 14.46
C PRO A 132 23.09 -13.23 15.60
N CYS A 133 22.21 -12.23 15.52
CA CYS A 133 22.05 -11.23 16.57
C CYS A 133 20.59 -11.09 17.02
N GLN A 134 20.41 -10.48 18.19
CA GLN A 134 19.15 -9.83 18.55
C GLN A 134 19.19 -8.39 18.03
N LEU A 135 18.15 -7.96 17.30
CA LEU A 135 18.04 -6.58 16.88
C LEU A 135 17.80 -5.67 18.08
N THR A 136 18.41 -4.49 18.03
CA THR A 136 18.14 -3.43 18.99
C THR A 136 17.71 -2.16 18.26
N VAL A 137 16.78 -1.43 18.88
CA VAL A 137 16.34 -0.11 18.45
C VAL A 137 16.65 0.87 19.56
N ASN A 138 17.51 1.85 19.28
CA ASN A 138 18.01 2.81 20.26
C ASN A 138 18.63 2.13 21.51
N GLY A 139 19.35 1.03 21.28
CA GLY A 139 20.01 0.24 22.33
C GLY A 139 19.08 -0.69 23.12
N GLN A 140 17.77 -0.66 22.88
CA GLN A 140 16.82 -1.58 23.51
C GLN A 140 16.58 -2.80 22.62
N PRO A 141 16.61 -4.03 23.15
CA PRO A 141 16.23 -5.22 22.39
C PRO A 141 14.82 -5.09 21.80
N LEU A 142 14.68 -5.42 20.51
CA LEU A 142 13.40 -5.47 19.83
C LEU A 142 12.77 -6.85 19.99
N GLU A 143 11.52 -6.90 20.46
CA GLU A 143 10.72 -8.12 20.44
C GLU A 143 10.11 -8.31 19.05
N GLU A 144 10.32 -9.50 18.48
CA GLU A 144 9.94 -9.77 17.09
C GLU A 144 9.14 -11.08 16.96
N PRO A 145 7.93 -11.17 17.55
CA PRO A 145 7.11 -12.39 17.51
C PRO A 145 6.59 -12.74 16.10
N TYR A 146 6.78 -11.84 15.14
CA TYR A 146 6.37 -11.97 13.75
C TYR A 146 7.45 -12.59 12.86
N VAL A 147 8.68 -12.77 13.34
CA VAL A 147 9.76 -13.36 12.55
C VAL A 147 9.43 -14.82 12.24
N PHE A 148 9.66 -15.22 10.99
CA PHE A 148 9.42 -16.59 10.53
C PHE A 148 10.14 -17.62 11.40
N ASP A 149 9.44 -18.72 11.70
CA ASP A 149 9.97 -19.75 12.58
C ASP A 149 11.29 -20.32 12.04
N GLY A 150 12.32 -20.31 12.89
CA GLY A 150 13.67 -20.78 12.55
C GLY A 150 14.61 -19.70 12.03
N ASP A 151 14.12 -18.50 11.70
CA ASP A 151 14.98 -17.38 11.33
C ASP A 151 15.56 -16.67 12.56
N ALA A 152 16.82 -16.23 12.43
CA ALA A 152 17.36 -15.21 13.32
C ALA A 152 16.89 -13.81 12.90
N PRO A 153 16.77 -12.84 13.84
CA PRO A 153 16.50 -11.45 13.52
C PRO A 153 17.37 -10.88 12.40
N SER A 154 18.65 -11.21 12.39
CA SER A 154 19.55 -10.97 11.26
C SER A 154 20.75 -11.89 11.30
N GLU A 155 21.21 -12.30 10.12
CA GLU A 155 22.50 -12.99 9.93
C GLU A 155 23.60 -12.03 9.45
N GLN A 156 23.32 -10.73 9.44
CA GLN A 156 24.25 -9.69 9.02
C GLN A 156 24.43 -8.68 10.14
N SER A 157 25.68 -8.41 10.53
CA SER A 157 26.00 -7.33 11.47
C SER A 157 25.92 -5.96 10.81
N PHE A 158 25.26 -5.01 11.47
CA PHE A 158 25.14 -3.62 11.01
C PHE A 158 24.80 -2.68 12.16
N SER A 159 25.07 -1.39 11.96
CA SER A 159 24.59 -0.30 12.80
C SER A 159 24.21 0.85 11.88
N VAL A 160 22.95 1.25 11.92
CA VAL A 160 22.40 2.29 11.02
C VAL A 160 21.62 3.31 11.82
N LYS A 161 21.87 4.59 11.51
CA LYS A 161 21.03 5.69 12.00
C LYS A 161 20.07 6.11 10.89
N VAL A 162 18.78 6.01 11.15
CA VAL A 162 17.71 6.34 10.21
C VAL A 162 17.53 7.85 10.18
N PRO A 163 17.75 8.53 9.02
CA PRO A 163 17.51 9.95 8.89
C PRO A 163 16.03 10.30 9.02
N GLU A 164 15.72 11.56 9.33
CA GLU A 164 14.34 12.06 9.28
C GLU A 164 13.71 11.85 7.90
N GLY A 165 12.41 11.53 7.87
CA GLY A 165 11.67 11.23 6.64
C GLY A 165 12.08 9.92 5.95
N ARG A 166 12.85 9.06 6.62
CA ARG A 166 13.27 7.73 6.12
C ARG A 166 12.83 6.62 7.06
N LEU A 167 12.76 5.42 6.50
CA LEU A 167 12.36 4.19 7.18
C LEU A 167 13.40 3.09 6.95
N TRP A 168 13.67 2.31 8.00
CA TRP A 168 14.38 1.04 7.91
C TRP A 168 13.35 -0.09 7.91
N VAL A 169 13.31 -0.88 6.83
CA VAL A 169 12.27 -1.89 6.61
C VAL A 169 12.85 -3.28 6.43
N MET A 170 12.20 -4.29 6.98
CA MET A 170 12.63 -5.68 6.91
C MET A 170 11.46 -6.60 6.58
N GLY A 171 11.77 -7.74 5.96
CA GLY A 171 10.79 -8.81 5.77
C GLY A 171 10.66 -9.65 7.02
N ASP A 172 9.48 -10.21 7.25
CA ASP A 172 9.21 -11.08 8.39
C ASP A 172 9.85 -12.47 8.20
N HIS A 173 9.99 -12.93 6.94
CA HIS A 173 10.82 -14.08 6.56
C HIS A 173 12.23 -13.57 6.24
N ARG A 174 13.05 -13.40 7.29
CA ARG A 174 14.37 -12.75 7.26
C ARG A 174 15.32 -13.36 6.26
N SER A 175 15.38 -14.69 6.17
CA SER A 175 16.26 -15.44 5.28
C SER A 175 15.81 -15.39 3.81
N ALA A 176 14.51 -15.19 3.56
CA ALA A 176 13.92 -15.08 2.22
C ALA A 176 13.64 -13.63 1.77
N SER A 177 14.13 -12.63 2.51
CA SER A 177 13.81 -11.22 2.27
C SER A 177 15.03 -10.44 1.75
N LYS A 178 14.87 -9.85 0.56
CA LYS A 178 15.72 -8.72 0.12
C LYS A 178 15.10 -7.43 0.63
N ASP A 179 15.71 -6.85 1.66
CA ASP A 179 15.21 -5.67 2.38
C ASP A 179 16.33 -4.66 2.66
N SER A 180 16.13 -3.71 3.59
CA SER A 180 17.10 -2.64 3.86
C SER A 180 18.51 -3.17 4.15
N ARG A 181 18.64 -4.36 4.77
CA ARG A 181 19.92 -5.00 5.06
C ARG A 181 20.71 -5.32 3.79
N SER A 182 20.03 -5.76 2.73
CA SER A 182 20.66 -6.14 1.46
C SER A 182 21.21 -4.95 0.66
N LEU A 183 20.98 -3.73 1.12
CA LEU A 183 21.37 -2.48 0.46
C LEU A 183 22.30 -1.62 1.34
N LEU A 184 22.89 -2.21 2.39
CA LEU A 184 23.94 -1.55 3.17
C LEU A 184 25.08 -1.11 2.25
N GLY A 185 25.49 0.15 2.36
CA GLY A 185 26.51 0.76 1.51
C GLY A 185 26.03 1.27 0.14
N ALA A 186 24.79 0.98 -0.27
CA ALA A 186 24.20 1.59 -1.47
C ALA A 186 23.86 3.07 -1.24
N SER A 187 23.66 3.83 -2.33
CA SER A 187 23.18 5.22 -2.22
C SER A 187 21.82 5.26 -1.52
N GLY A 188 21.72 6.03 -0.44
CA GLY A 188 20.53 6.07 0.43
C GLY A 188 20.48 4.97 1.50
N GLY A 189 21.51 4.12 1.62
CA GLY A 189 21.72 3.22 2.76
C GLY A 189 20.65 2.14 2.95
N GLY A 190 19.91 1.78 1.91
CA GLY A 190 18.81 0.82 2.01
C GLY A 190 17.54 1.37 2.68
N MET A 191 17.47 2.67 2.95
CA MET A 191 16.37 3.30 3.67
C MET A 191 15.34 3.91 2.71
N ILE A 192 14.06 3.76 3.08
CA ILE A 192 12.93 4.12 2.24
C ILE A 192 12.40 5.49 2.64
N SER A 193 12.21 6.39 1.67
CA SER A 193 11.59 7.68 1.94
C SER A 193 10.10 7.49 2.29
N VAL A 194 9.64 8.19 3.32
CA VAL A 194 8.23 8.16 3.75
C VAL A 194 7.29 8.56 2.60
N GLU A 195 7.73 9.46 1.73
CA GLU A 195 6.97 9.92 0.55
C GLU A 195 6.70 8.81 -0.49
N ARG A 196 7.42 7.68 -0.41
CA ARG A 196 7.27 6.54 -1.31
C ARG A 196 6.33 5.47 -0.76
N VAL A 197 5.88 5.64 0.47
CA VAL A 197 4.92 4.73 1.10
C VAL A 197 3.57 4.93 0.42
N THR A 198 3.03 3.84 -0.12
CA THR A 198 1.72 3.81 -0.76
C THR A 198 0.61 3.74 0.27
N GLY A 199 0.81 3.01 1.36
CA GLY A 199 -0.14 2.92 2.47
C GLY A 199 0.20 1.82 3.47
N LYS A 200 -0.65 1.68 4.50
CA LYS A 200 -0.55 0.64 5.52
C LYS A 200 -1.32 -0.60 5.09
N ALA A 201 -0.70 -1.77 5.13
CA ALA A 201 -1.40 -3.03 4.96
C ALA A 201 -2.21 -3.34 6.23
N THR A 202 -3.53 -3.50 6.10
CA THR A 202 -4.42 -3.64 7.27
C THR A 202 -5.04 -5.02 7.37
N ASN A 203 -5.36 -5.65 6.25
CA ASN A 203 -6.13 -6.90 6.24
C ASN A 203 -5.70 -7.82 5.12
N ILE A 204 -5.75 -9.12 5.39
CA ILE A 204 -5.85 -10.14 4.35
C ILE A 204 -7.33 -10.22 3.96
N VAL A 205 -7.65 -10.02 2.69
CA VAL A 205 -9.04 -10.02 2.19
C VAL A 205 -9.37 -11.20 1.29
N TRP A 206 -8.34 -11.90 0.80
CA TRP A 206 -8.46 -13.11 0.01
C TRP A 206 -7.28 -14.05 0.27
N PRO A 207 -7.48 -15.38 0.34
CA PRO A 207 -8.75 -16.08 0.23
C PRO A 207 -9.64 -15.86 1.48
N LEU A 208 -10.97 -15.99 1.33
CA LEU A 208 -11.94 -15.56 2.36
C LEU A 208 -11.84 -16.36 3.67
N ASP A 209 -11.39 -17.60 3.60
CA ASP A 209 -11.13 -18.50 4.73
C ASP A 209 -9.90 -18.07 5.56
N GLN A 210 -9.04 -17.22 5.01
CA GLN A 210 -7.84 -16.69 5.67
C GLN A 210 -7.96 -15.20 6.01
N LYS A 211 -9.17 -14.63 5.92
CA LYS A 211 -9.40 -13.21 6.18
C LYS A 211 -9.04 -12.86 7.62
N SER A 212 -8.09 -11.95 7.80
CA SER A 212 -7.62 -11.50 9.11
C SER A 212 -7.16 -10.04 9.09
N GLN A 213 -6.91 -9.47 10.27
CA GLN A 213 -6.17 -8.21 10.41
C GLN A 213 -4.67 -8.51 10.47
N ILE A 214 -3.89 -7.67 9.79
CA ILE A 214 -2.44 -7.73 9.82
C ILE A 214 -1.99 -6.95 11.08
N GLN A 215 -1.17 -7.61 11.90
CA GLN A 215 -0.55 -7.03 13.10
C GLN A 215 0.89 -6.62 12.81
#